data_AF-A0A7W2YIK2-F1
#
_entry.id   AF-A0A7W2YIK2-F1
#
_cell.length_a   1.000
_cell.length_b   1.000
_cell.length_c   1.000
_cell.angle_alpha   90.00
_cell.angle_beta   90.00
_cell.angle_gamma   90.00
#
_symmetry.space_group_name_H-M   'P 1'
#
loop_
_entity.id
_entity.type
_entity.pdbx_description
1 polymer ?
#
loop_
_entity_poly.entity_id
_entity_poly.type
_entity_poly.pdbx_seq_one_letter_code
_entity_poly.pdbx_strand_id
1 'polypeptide(L)'
;MFGYIYKTLNLETRKIYIGQYRRREFDPNYLGSGTALKAAIKKYGRDCFKCKVIERCDTLKELNEREIFWIEKYQSRNPSIGYNLAVGGIRLLLVVQQKKFSKSQEYFAELPVKTLKNPLLKQRA
;
A
#
# COMPACT_ATOMS: atom_id res chain seq x y z
N MET A 1 -16.83 -8.77 -12.52
CA MET A 1 -16.30 -7.54 -11.90
C MET A 1 -16.17 -7.68 -10.39
N PHE A 2 -14.93 -7.73 -9.89
CA PHE A 2 -14.60 -7.81 -8.46
C PHE A 2 -14.31 -6.43 -7.85
N GLY A 3 -13.57 -5.59 -8.56
CA GLY A 3 -13.18 -4.26 -8.10
C GLY A 3 -12.62 -3.38 -9.21
N TYR A 4 -12.11 -2.22 -8.83
CA TYR A 4 -11.45 -1.29 -9.75
C TYR A 4 -10.21 -0.65 -9.15
N ILE A 5 -9.28 -0.29 -10.04
CA ILE A 5 -8.14 0.59 -9.76
C ILE A 5 -8.56 2.02 -10.09
N TYR A 6 -8.28 2.94 -9.18
CA TYR A 6 -8.53 4.35 -9.37
C TYR A 6 -7.25 5.18 -9.25
N LYS A 7 -7.28 6.34 -9.90
CA LYS A 7 -6.25 7.37 -9.79
C LYS A 7 -6.87 8.65 -9.27
N THR A 8 -6.33 9.14 -8.17
CA THR A 8 -6.67 10.44 -7.60
C THR A 8 -5.57 11.43 -7.93
N LEU A 9 -5.94 12.55 -8.56
CA LEU A 9 -5.05 13.63 -8.97
C LEU A 9 -5.29 14.84 -8.08
N ASN A 10 -4.24 15.37 -7.46
CA ASN A 10 -4.24 16.71 -6.90
C ASN A 10 -4.06 17.74 -8.02
N LEU A 11 -5.01 18.66 -8.18
CA LEU A 11 -5.04 19.65 -9.25
C LEU A 11 -3.98 20.74 -9.07
N GLU A 12 -3.70 21.13 -7.82
CA GLU A 12 -2.72 22.16 -7.44
C GLU A 12 -1.29 21.67 -7.64
N THR A 13 -0.96 20.52 -7.05
CA THR A 13 0.42 20.01 -7.01
C THR A 13 0.77 19.08 -8.15
N ARG A 14 -0.24 18.66 -8.93
CA ARG A 14 -0.13 17.63 -10.00
C ARG A 14 0.25 16.23 -9.50
N LYS A 15 0.39 16.02 -8.19
CA LYS A 15 0.69 14.72 -7.59
C LYS A 15 -0.49 13.77 -7.66
N ILE A 16 -0.18 12.48 -7.71
CA ILE A 16 -1.18 11.42 -7.87
C ILE A 16 -1.16 10.36 -6.76
N TYR A 17 -2.28 9.69 -6.58
CA TYR A 17 -2.42 8.51 -5.74
C TYR A 17 -3.10 7.40 -6.55
N ILE A 18 -2.58 6.19 -6.44
CA ILE A 18 -3.15 4.99 -7.03
C ILE A 18 -3.67 4.10 -5.90
N GLY A 19 -4.88 3.59 -6.04
CA GLY A 19 -5.41 2.62 -5.10
C GLY A 19 -6.42 1.70 -5.75
N GLN A 20 -6.74 0.62 -5.03
CA GLN A 20 -7.81 -0.30 -5.39
C GLN A 20 -9.06 -0.13 -4.50
N TYR A 21 -10.23 -0.43 -5.06
CA TYR A 21 -11.47 -0.55 -4.30
C TYR A 21 -12.22 -1.82 -4.71
N ARG A 22 -12.54 -2.66 -3.72
CA ARG A 22 -13.30 -3.91 -3.88
C ARG A 22 -14.81 -3.64 -3.95
N ARG A 23 -15.21 -2.78 -4.87
CA ARG A 23 -16.62 -2.47 -5.19
C ARG A 23 -16.81 -2.46 -6.69
N ARG A 24 -18.03 -2.79 -7.15
CA ARG A 24 -18.35 -2.79 -8.59
C ARG A 24 -18.63 -1.38 -9.09
N GLU A 25 -19.40 -0.63 -8.32
CA GLU A 25 -19.80 0.73 -8.64
C GLU A 25 -18.70 1.71 -8.25
N PHE A 26 -18.47 2.68 -9.15
CA PHE A 26 -17.50 3.73 -8.92
C PHE A 26 -18.13 4.82 -8.04
N ASP A 27 -17.48 5.12 -6.93
CA ASP A 27 -17.81 6.27 -6.09
C ASP A 27 -16.90 7.46 -6.43
N PRO A 28 -17.40 8.50 -7.10
CA PRO A 28 -16.60 9.69 -7.44
C PRO A 28 -16.19 10.50 -6.20
N ASN A 29 -16.90 10.36 -5.08
CA ASN A 29 -16.58 11.04 -3.82
C ASN A 29 -15.47 10.33 -3.05
N TYR A 30 -15.15 9.07 -3.39
CA TYR A 30 -14.07 8.34 -2.77
C TYR A 30 -12.71 8.72 -3.39
N LEU A 31 -11.93 9.50 -2.65
CA LEU A 31 -10.61 9.97 -3.09
C LEU A 31 -9.48 8.99 -2.75
N GLY A 32 -9.67 8.08 -1.79
CA GLY A 32 -8.70 7.04 -1.44
C GLY A 32 -8.38 6.91 0.04
N SER A 33 -7.69 5.83 0.39
CA SER A 33 -7.41 5.46 1.79
C SER A 33 -6.02 5.84 2.31
N GLY A 34 -5.10 6.27 1.44
CA GLY A 34 -3.69 6.50 1.78
C GLY A 34 -3.47 7.61 2.81
N THR A 35 -2.57 7.39 3.76
CA THR A 35 -2.28 8.35 4.85
C THR A 35 -1.76 9.69 4.31
N ALA A 36 -0.76 9.67 3.42
CA ALA A 36 -0.21 10.89 2.81
C ALA A 36 -1.25 11.63 1.95
N LEU A 37 -2.09 10.88 1.23
CA LEU A 37 -3.20 11.45 0.47
C LEU A 37 -4.20 12.15 1.40
N LYS A 38 -4.63 11.51 2.50
CA LYS A 38 -5.56 12.10 3.47
C LYS A 38 -5.02 13.39 4.09
N ALA A 39 -3.73 13.42 4.42
CA ALA A 39 -3.06 14.64 4.88
C ALA A 39 -3.09 15.74 3.81
N ALA A 40 -2.83 15.40 2.54
CA ALA A 40 -2.92 16.35 1.43
C ALA A 40 -4.36 16.86 1.21
N ILE A 41 -5.37 15.99 1.29
CA ILE A 41 -6.79 16.39 1.20
C ILE A 41 -7.17 17.37 2.31
N LYS A 42 -6.70 17.13 3.54
CA LYS A 42 -6.91 18.06 4.65
C LYS A 42 -6.23 19.42 4.40
N LYS A 43 -5.06 19.43 3.76
CA LYS A 43 -4.28 20.64 3.47
C LYS A 43 -4.86 21.48 2.35
N TYR A 44 -5.21 20.86 1.22
CA TYR A 44 -5.60 21.58 0.01
C TYR A 44 -7.13 21.65 -0.19
N GLY A 45 -7.90 20.90 0.59
CA GLY A 45 -9.35 20.78 0.40
C GLY A 45 -9.71 19.68 -0.60
N ARG A 46 -10.95 19.17 -0.51
CA ARG A 46 -11.41 18.04 -1.35
C ARG A 46 -11.58 18.43 -2.82
N ASP A 47 -12.00 19.66 -3.09
CA ASP A 47 -12.28 20.14 -4.45
C ASP A 47 -11.02 20.27 -5.31
N CYS A 48 -9.85 20.35 -4.67
CA CYS A 48 -8.55 20.28 -5.32
C CYS A 48 -8.16 18.86 -5.78
N PHE A 49 -9.04 17.86 -5.65
CA PHE A 49 -8.75 16.49 -6.06
C PHE A 49 -9.80 15.95 -7.04
N LYS A 50 -9.34 15.22 -8.06
CA LYS A 50 -10.21 14.45 -8.98
C LYS A 50 -9.86 12.98 -8.94
N CYS A 51 -10.85 12.12 -8.75
CA CYS A 51 -10.71 10.67 -8.80
C CYS A 51 -11.31 10.12 -10.10
N LYS A 52 -10.65 9.13 -10.70
CA LYS A 52 -11.20 8.38 -11.84
C LYS A 52 -10.79 6.92 -11.80
N VAL A 53 -11.64 6.06 -12.35
CA VAL A 53 -11.27 4.66 -12.64
C VAL A 53 -10.24 4.63 -13.77
N ILE A 54 -9.22 3.81 -13.61
CA ILE A 54 -8.21 3.55 -14.66
C ILE A 54 -8.22 2.10 -15.14
N GLU A 55 -8.74 1.18 -14.31
CA GLU A 55 -8.89 -0.22 -14.70
C GLU A 55 -9.95 -0.90 -13.84
N ARG A 56 -10.65 -1.90 -14.40
CA ARG A 56 -11.55 -2.76 -13.65
C ARG A 56 -11.04 -4.19 -13.73
N CYS A 57 -11.15 -4.92 -12.63
CA CYS A 57 -10.61 -6.27 -12.50
C CYS A 57 -11.71 -7.24 -12.06
N ASP A 58 -11.61 -8.48 -12.52
CA ASP A 58 -12.59 -9.52 -12.28
C ASP A 58 -12.24 -10.44 -11.11
N THR A 59 -10.98 -10.42 -10.67
CA THR A 59 -10.51 -11.21 -9.52
C THR A 59 -9.70 -10.38 -8.53
N LEU A 60 -9.60 -10.85 -7.28
CA LEU A 60 -8.73 -10.24 -6.27
C LEU A 60 -7.26 -10.30 -6.66
N LYS A 61 -6.82 -11.41 -7.26
CA LYS A 61 -5.44 -11.60 -7.71
C LYS A 61 -5.05 -10.53 -8.72
N GLU A 62 -5.86 -10.41 -9.77
CA GLU A 62 -5.71 -9.39 -10.80
C GLU A 62 -5.73 -7.99 -10.17
N LEU A 63 -6.72 -7.68 -9.32
CA LEU A 63 -6.82 -6.36 -8.68
C LEU A 63 -5.53 -5.97 -7.93
N ASN A 64 -4.93 -6.91 -7.19
CA ASN A 64 -3.66 -6.66 -6.49
C ASN A 64 -2.48 -6.50 -7.45
N GLU A 65 -2.37 -7.36 -8.46
CA GLU A 65 -1.29 -7.29 -9.48
C GLU A 65 -1.35 -5.97 -10.25
N ARG A 66 -2.56 -5.53 -10.59
CA ARG A 66 -2.81 -4.30 -11.33
C ARG A 66 -2.57 -3.06 -10.47
N GLU A 67 -2.91 -3.09 -9.18
CA GLU A 67 -2.53 -2.01 -8.26
C GLU A 67 -1.01 -1.79 -8.24
N ILE A 68 -0.23 -2.87 -8.08
CA ILE A 68 1.24 -2.82 -8.09
C ILE A 68 1.76 -2.29 -9.42
N PHE A 69 1.25 -2.82 -10.53
CA PHE A 69 1.61 -2.38 -11.87
C PHE A 69 1.40 -0.88 -12.07
N TRP A 70 0.23 -0.35 -11.67
CA TRP A 70 -0.08 1.06 -11.86
C TRP A 70 0.68 1.99 -10.93
N ILE A 71 0.95 1.56 -9.68
CA ILE A 71 1.82 2.32 -8.76
C ILE A 71 3.22 2.48 -9.36
N GLU A 72 3.77 1.41 -9.94
CA GLU A 72 5.09 1.42 -10.56
C GLU A 72 5.10 2.23 -11.86
N LYS A 73 4.14 1.96 -12.76
CA LYS A 73 4.01 2.66 -14.05
C LYS A 73 3.88 4.17 -13.89
N TYR A 74 3.19 4.62 -12.84
CA TYR A 74 3.01 6.04 -12.57
C TYR A 74 4.04 6.61 -11.59
N GLN A 75 4.99 5.80 -11.11
CA GLN A 75 6.00 6.18 -10.12
C GLN A 75 5.38 6.90 -8.91
N SER A 76 4.16 6.50 -8.51
CA SER A 76 3.38 7.25 -7.53
C SER A 76 3.93 7.17 -6.10
N ARG A 77 5.01 6.40 -5.91
CA ARG A 77 5.83 6.33 -4.69
C ARG A 77 6.88 7.44 -4.58
N ASN A 78 7.26 8.05 -5.71
CA ASN A 78 8.18 9.17 -5.68
C ASN A 78 7.46 10.38 -5.05
N PRO A 79 7.94 10.97 -3.93
CA PRO A 79 7.27 12.07 -3.26
C PRO A 79 7.11 13.34 -4.12
N SER A 80 7.88 13.50 -5.20
CA SER A 80 7.68 14.58 -6.17
C SER A 80 6.52 14.30 -7.15
N ILE A 81 6.16 13.03 -7.34
CA ILE A 81 5.14 12.58 -8.32
C ILE A 81 3.84 12.14 -7.64
N GLY A 82 3.89 11.52 -6.46
CA GLY A 82 2.70 10.91 -5.87
C GLY A 82 2.70 10.75 -4.35
N TYR A 83 1.60 10.16 -3.88
CA TYR A 83 1.26 9.99 -2.46
C TYR A 83 1.30 8.54 -1.98
N ASN A 84 1.61 7.56 -2.85
CA ASN A 84 1.71 6.16 -2.42
C ASN A 84 2.96 5.99 -1.55
N LEU A 85 2.80 5.40 -0.36
CA LEU A 85 3.94 5.10 0.53
C LEU A 85 4.43 3.65 0.38
N ALA A 86 3.57 2.78 -0.19
CA ALA A 86 3.81 1.36 -0.34
C ALA A 86 3.68 0.95 -1.80
N VAL A 87 4.22 -0.22 -2.13
CA VAL A 87 4.17 -0.86 -3.46
C VAL A 87 2.77 -1.27 -3.90
N GLY A 88 1.79 -1.33 -2.98
CA GLY A 88 0.44 -1.84 -3.24
C GLY A 88 0.32 -3.33 -2.97
N GLY A 89 -0.84 -3.92 -3.31
CA GLY A 89 -1.11 -5.34 -3.15
C GLY A 89 -1.78 -5.71 -1.83
N ILE A 90 -1.57 -6.95 -1.38
CA ILE A 90 -2.19 -7.47 -0.16
C ILE A 90 -1.69 -6.68 1.05
N ARG A 91 -2.65 -6.13 1.81
CA ARG A 91 -2.45 -5.49 3.11
C ARG A 91 -1.84 -6.53 4.06
N LEU A 92 -0.51 -6.56 4.12
CA LEU A 92 0.31 -7.40 4.98
C LEU A 92 0.07 -8.92 4.85
N LEU A 93 0.65 -9.53 3.82
CA LEU A 93 1.31 -10.83 3.98
C LEU A 93 2.48 -10.90 3.00
N LEU A 94 3.70 -10.74 3.50
CA LEU A 94 4.91 -11.14 2.80
C LEU A 94 4.88 -12.66 2.66
N VAL A 95 4.21 -13.17 1.62
CA VAL A 95 4.63 -14.47 1.06
C VAL A 95 5.77 -14.13 0.12
N VAL A 96 6.99 -14.07 0.68
CA VAL A 96 8.20 -14.16 -0.13
C VAL A 96 8.20 -15.56 -0.72
N GLN A 97 7.59 -15.74 -1.89
CA GLN A 97 7.92 -16.88 -2.73
C GLN A 97 9.35 -16.67 -3.18
N GLN A 98 10.26 -17.36 -2.50
CA GLN A 98 11.66 -17.47 -2.84
C GLN A 98 11.76 -17.91 -4.30
N LYS A 99 12.13 -17.00 -5.20
CA LYS A 99 12.79 -17.41 -6.43
C LYS A 99 14.15 -17.96 -6.00
N LYS A 100 14.29 -19.29 -6.05
CA LYS A 100 15.56 -20.01 -5.90
C LYS A 100 16.62 -19.36 -6.82
N PHE A 101 17.52 -18.57 -6.24
CA PHE A 101 18.84 -18.36 -6.81
C PHE A 101 19.79 -19.38 -6.19
N SER A 102 20.49 -20.10 -7.06
CA SER A 102 21.36 -21.23 -6.75
C SER A 102 22.59 -20.83 -5.94
N LYS A 103 22.84 -21.59 -4.86
CA LYS A 103 24.09 -21.86 -4.13
C LYS A 103 25.25 -20.89 -4.36
N SER A 104 25.56 -20.06 -3.37
CA SER A 104 26.77 -20.22 -2.53
C SER A 104 26.94 -19.00 -1.61
N GLN A 105 27.55 -19.27 -0.45
CA GLN A 105 28.01 -18.33 0.59
C GLN A 105 27.01 -17.98 1.69
N GLU A 106 27.04 -18.83 2.71
CA GLU A 106 26.67 -18.57 4.09
C GLU A 106 27.38 -17.31 4.62
N TYR A 107 26.65 -16.41 5.27
CA TYR A 107 27.22 -15.55 6.30
C TYR A 107 26.23 -15.47 7.45
N PHE A 108 26.64 -16.06 8.57
CA PHE A 108 25.92 -16.05 9.84
C PHE A 108 25.87 -14.63 10.40
N ALA A 109 24.68 -14.17 10.75
CA ALA A 109 24.51 -13.04 11.65
C ALA A 109 23.47 -13.44 12.71
N GLU A 110 23.96 -14.00 13.81
CA GLU A 110 23.16 -14.15 15.02
C GLU A 110 22.79 -12.74 15.53
N LEU A 111 21.50 -12.50 15.76
CA LEU A 111 21.06 -11.37 16.58
C LEU A 111 20.52 -11.92 17.91
N PRO A 112 20.94 -11.34 19.06
CA PRO A 112 20.77 -11.93 20.37
C PRO A 112 19.32 -11.85 20.85
N VAL A 113 18.81 -12.96 21.37
CA VAL A 113 17.56 -12.99 22.14
C VAL A 113 17.78 -12.25 23.46
N LYS A 114 17.35 -10.98 23.53
CA LYS A 114 17.13 -10.33 24.82
C LYS A 114 15.91 -10.96 25.47
N THR A 115 16.19 -11.89 26.39
CA THR A 115 15.23 -12.40 27.37
C THR A 115 14.76 -11.26 28.27
N LEU A 116 13.50 -10.86 28.15
CA LEU A 116 12.82 -10.18 29.26
C LEU A 116 12.42 -11.27 30.26
N LYS A 117 13.34 -11.55 31.19
CA LYS A 117 12.99 -12.12 32.49
C LYS A 117 12.09 -11.09 33.18
N ASN A 118 10.88 -11.49 33.56
CA ASN A 118 10.09 -10.76 34.54
C ASN A 118 10.18 -11.52 35.87
N PRO A 119 10.98 -11.04 36.86
CA PRO A 119 11.04 -11.65 38.17
C PRO A 119 10.56 -10.68 39.24
N LEU A 120 9.27 -10.74 39.60
CA LEU A 120 8.74 -10.28 40.89
C LEU A 120 7.57 -11.20 41.26
N LEU A 121 7.83 -12.32 41.94
CA LEU A 121 7.73 -12.52 43.39
C LEU A 121 6.30 -12.40 43.97
N LYS A 122 5.91 -13.55 44.55
CA LYS A 122 5.22 -13.76 45.84
C LYS A 122 3.70 -13.96 45.87
N GLN A 123 3.40 -15.19 46.33
CA GLN A 123 2.52 -15.57 47.44
C GLN A 123 1.12 -16.15 47.13
N ARG A 124 0.83 -17.21 47.92
CA ARG A 124 -0.46 -17.90 48.21
C ARG A 124 -0.72 -19.11 47.30
N ALA A 125 -1.01 -20.30 47.81
CA ALA A 125 -1.14 -20.84 49.17
C ALA A 125 -0.78 -22.33 49.14
#